data_AF-Q68JP3-F1
#
_entry.id   AF-Q68JP3-F1
#
_cell.length_a   1.000
_cell.length_b   1.000
_cell.length_c   1.000
_cell.angle_alpha   90.00
_cell.angle_beta   90.00
_cell.angle_gamma   90.00
#
_symmetry.space_group_name_H-M   'P 1'
#
loop_
_entity.id
_entity.type
_entity.pdbx_description
1 polymer ?
#
loop_
_entity_poly.entity_id
_entity_poly.type
_entity_poly.pdbx_seq_one_letter_code
_entity_poly.pdbx_strand_id
1 'polypeptide(L)'
;PMYFFLWNLSCLEILITSSVLPKVIVNFLTGDRSISYLACITQCYFYFLLGSSEFVLLAVMSYDRYVAICNPLRYTMVMNAQHCFQLVVGSWAMGFLATITPTILVISLPFCNANQIDHFFCDSLALVKLSCVDTSFVELLSFMTSSAILLGSLILTVVSYTYIVATIFRITSLSGRKKAFSTC
;
A
#
# COMPACT_ATOMS: atom_id res chain seq x y z
N PRO A 1 4.51 -1.00 20.01
CA PRO A 1 4.74 -1.14 18.55
C PRO A 1 3.44 -1.15 17.72
N MET A 2 2.51 -2.08 17.95
CA MET A 2 1.31 -2.20 17.11
C MET A 2 0.39 -0.97 17.07
N TYR A 3 0.12 -0.29 18.19
CA TYR A 3 -0.70 0.94 18.14
C TYR A 3 -0.07 2.04 17.27
N PHE A 4 1.26 2.12 17.22
CA PHE A 4 1.97 3.04 16.34
C PHE A 4 1.78 2.66 14.86
N PHE A 5 1.84 1.37 14.53
CA PHE A 5 1.56 0.90 13.17
C PHE A 5 0.09 1.10 12.78
N LEU A 6 -0.85 0.78 13.67
CA LEU A 6 -2.29 1.00 13.44
C LEU A 6 -2.63 2.46 13.21
N TRP A 7 -2.03 3.37 13.99
CA TRP A 7 -2.22 4.81 13.78
C TRP A 7 -1.74 5.23 12.37
N ASN A 8 -0.58 4.77 11.93
CA ASN A 8 -0.09 5.03 10.57
C ASN A 8 -1.00 4.40 9.50
N LEU A 9 -1.48 3.18 9.72
CA LEU A 9 -2.41 2.49 8.81
C LEU A 9 -3.72 3.27 8.67
N SER A 10 -4.33 3.68 9.77
CA SER A 10 -5.55 4.50 9.74
C SER A 10 -5.31 5.86 9.08
N CYS A 11 -4.15 6.49 9.29
CA CYS A 11 -3.79 7.70 8.55
C CYS A 11 -3.71 7.46 7.04
N LEU A 12 -3.09 6.34 6.61
CA LEU A 12 -3.04 5.95 5.19
C LEU A 12 -4.44 5.73 4.62
N GLU A 13 -5.29 4.95 5.28
CA GLU A 13 -6.68 4.69 4.85
C GLU A 13 -7.48 5.98 4.72
N ILE A 14 -7.38 6.90 5.69
CA ILE A 14 -8.04 8.20 5.65
C ILE A 14 -7.55 9.02 4.47
N LEU A 15 -6.24 9.05 4.21
CA LEU A 15 -5.66 9.80 3.09
C LEU A 15 -6.09 9.21 1.74
N ILE A 16 -6.09 7.87 1.60
CA ILE A 16 -6.57 7.17 0.41
C ILE A 16 -8.03 7.54 0.16
N THR A 17 -8.86 7.36 1.17
CA THR A 17 -10.31 7.61 1.11
C THR A 17 -10.60 9.09 0.80
N SER A 18 -9.89 10.01 1.43
CA SER A 18 -10.01 11.46 1.21
C SER A 18 -9.49 11.90 -0.15
N SER A 19 -8.51 11.22 -0.74
CA SER A 19 -8.02 11.53 -2.09
C SER A 19 -8.98 11.08 -3.21
N VAL A 20 -9.79 10.06 -2.92
CA VAL A 20 -10.65 9.39 -3.91
C VAL A 20 -12.10 9.83 -3.81
N LEU A 21 -12.69 9.79 -2.62
CA LEU A 21 -14.13 9.99 -2.42
C LEU A 21 -14.65 11.38 -2.83
N PRO A 22 -13.96 12.50 -2.52
CA PRO A 22 -14.50 13.81 -2.84
C PRO A 22 -14.73 14.01 -4.34
N LYS A 23 -13.82 13.52 -5.20
CA LYS A 23 -13.99 13.62 -6.65
C LYS A 23 -15.07 12.69 -7.17
N VAL A 24 -15.16 11.47 -6.63
CA VAL A 24 -16.24 10.52 -6.96
C VAL A 24 -17.62 11.13 -6.65
N ILE A 25 -17.75 11.78 -5.48
CA ILE A 25 -19.01 12.43 -5.05
C ILE A 25 -19.33 13.64 -5.91
N VAL A 26 -18.35 14.52 -6.18
CA VAL A 26 -18.56 15.71 -7.03
C VAL A 26 -18.98 15.29 -8.44
N ASN A 27 -18.27 14.33 -9.06
CA ASN A 27 -18.60 13.81 -10.39
C ASN A 27 -20.02 13.20 -10.44
N PHE A 28 -20.48 12.57 -9.36
CA PHE A 28 -21.82 11.99 -9.28
C PHE A 28 -22.91 13.07 -9.15
N LEU A 29 -22.64 14.14 -8.39
CA LEU A 29 -23.60 15.20 -8.12
C LEU A 29 -23.73 16.21 -9.26
N THR A 30 -22.63 16.56 -9.94
CA THR A 30 -22.63 17.57 -11.01
C THR A 30 -22.90 16.98 -12.39
N GLY A 31 -22.72 15.66 -12.57
CA GLY A 31 -22.76 14.99 -13.87
C GLY A 31 -21.58 15.36 -14.80
N ASP A 32 -20.74 16.31 -14.39
CA ASP A 32 -19.51 16.69 -15.05
C ASP A 32 -18.41 15.69 -14.68
N ARG A 33 -17.95 14.92 -15.68
CA ARG A 33 -16.94 13.87 -15.51
C ARG A 33 -15.54 14.37 -15.87
N SER A 34 -15.39 15.66 -16.14
CA SER A 34 -14.12 16.21 -16.58
C SER A 34 -13.15 16.38 -15.41
N ILE A 35 -11.99 15.74 -15.55
CA ILE A 35 -10.84 15.92 -14.66
C ILE A 35 -9.68 16.47 -15.48
N SER A 36 -8.99 17.48 -14.97
CA SER A 36 -7.78 17.96 -15.63
C SER A 36 -6.71 16.87 -15.58
N TYR A 37 -5.91 16.77 -16.64
CA TYR A 37 -4.83 15.79 -16.75
C TYR A 37 -3.88 15.81 -15.54
N LEU A 38 -3.46 17.00 -15.12
CA LEU A 38 -2.58 17.16 -13.95
C LEU A 38 -3.27 16.72 -12.64
N ALA A 39 -4.56 17.02 -12.47
CA ALA A 39 -5.34 16.59 -11.32
C ALA A 39 -5.58 15.08 -11.29
N CYS A 40 -5.57 14.44 -12.47
CA CYS A 40 -5.68 12.99 -12.65
C CYS A 40 -4.37 12.29 -12.24
N ILE A 41 -3.23 12.72 -12.79
CA ILE A 41 -1.90 12.17 -12.45
C ILE A 41 -1.61 12.30 -10.96
N THR A 42 -1.83 13.49 -10.40
CA THR A 42 -1.58 13.73 -8.98
C THR A 42 -2.43 12.81 -8.10
N GLN A 43 -3.70 12.62 -8.44
CA GLN A 43 -4.57 11.69 -7.73
C GLN A 43 -4.10 10.23 -7.84
N CYS A 44 -3.75 9.75 -9.04
CA CYS A 44 -3.19 8.41 -9.21
C CYS A 44 -1.90 8.23 -8.41
N TYR A 45 -0.99 9.20 -8.48
CA TYR A 45 0.28 9.15 -7.75
C TYR A 45 0.08 8.98 -6.25
N PHE A 46 -0.77 9.82 -5.63
CA PHE A 46 -1.07 9.69 -4.20
C PHE A 46 -1.78 8.38 -3.88
N TYR A 47 -2.74 7.96 -4.69
CA TYR A 47 -3.46 6.71 -4.48
C TYR A 47 -2.51 5.50 -4.48
N PHE A 48 -1.66 5.36 -5.50
CA PHE A 48 -0.71 4.26 -5.59
C PHE A 48 0.36 4.34 -4.50
N LEU A 49 0.85 5.54 -4.15
CA LEU A 49 1.86 5.71 -3.11
C LEU A 49 1.33 5.25 -1.75
N LEU A 50 0.13 5.71 -1.41
CA LEU A 50 -0.50 5.40 -0.13
C LEU A 50 -0.88 3.92 -0.06
N GLY A 51 -1.48 3.36 -1.13
CA GLY A 51 -1.82 1.93 -1.18
C GLY A 51 -0.60 1.02 -1.15
N SER A 52 0.47 1.37 -1.85
CA SER A 52 1.74 0.61 -1.77
C SER A 52 2.34 0.64 -0.37
N SER A 53 2.31 1.81 0.29
CA SER A 53 2.80 1.97 1.67
C SER A 53 1.96 1.16 2.66
N GLU A 54 0.64 1.09 2.45
CA GLU A 54 -0.31 0.31 3.23
C GLU A 54 0.00 -1.20 3.16
N PHE A 55 0.19 -1.76 1.96
CA PHE A 55 0.54 -3.19 1.81
C PHE A 55 1.83 -3.55 2.55
N VAL A 56 2.86 -2.70 2.44
CA VAL A 56 4.14 -2.92 3.14
C VAL A 56 3.95 -2.80 4.65
N LEU A 57 3.16 -1.83 5.12
CA LEU A 57 2.88 -1.64 6.54
C LEU A 57 2.10 -2.82 7.14
N LEU A 58 1.14 -3.40 6.39
CA LEU A 58 0.44 -4.62 6.78
C LEU A 58 1.41 -5.80 6.95
N ALA A 59 2.36 -5.96 6.03
CA ALA A 59 3.41 -6.98 6.16
C ALA A 59 4.29 -6.73 7.40
N VAL A 60 4.66 -5.48 7.68
CA VAL A 60 5.40 -5.11 8.90
C VAL A 60 4.60 -5.45 10.17
N MET A 61 3.30 -5.20 10.18
CA MET A 61 2.43 -5.56 11.32
C MET A 61 2.35 -7.08 11.52
N SER A 62 2.29 -7.86 10.44
CA SER A 62 2.34 -9.33 10.52
C SER A 62 3.68 -9.80 11.10
N TYR A 63 4.78 -9.14 10.74
CA TYR A 63 6.11 -9.42 11.28
C TYR A 63 6.22 -9.04 12.76
N ASP A 64 5.64 -7.91 13.21
CA ASP A 64 5.53 -7.56 14.63
C ASP A 64 4.84 -8.66 15.45
N ARG A 65 3.69 -9.14 14.99
CA ARG A 65 2.97 -10.25 15.64
C ARG A 65 3.82 -11.52 15.67
N TYR A 66 4.53 -11.82 14.57
CA TYR A 66 5.44 -12.98 14.51
C TYR A 66 6.53 -12.91 15.57
N VAL A 67 7.25 -11.77 15.67
CA VAL A 67 8.32 -11.62 16.67
C VAL A 67 7.75 -11.67 18.10
N ALA A 68 6.59 -11.06 18.34
CA ALA A 68 5.94 -11.05 19.65
C ALA A 68 5.58 -12.46 20.15
N ILE A 69 5.07 -13.32 19.27
CA ILE A 69 4.60 -14.67 19.63
C ILE A 69 5.72 -15.70 19.56
N CYS A 70 6.53 -15.69 18.48
CA CYS A 70 7.55 -16.71 18.26
C CYS A 70 8.85 -16.44 19.02
N ASN A 71 9.14 -15.17 19.36
CA ASN A 71 10.38 -14.77 20.03
C ASN A 71 10.15 -13.76 21.17
N PRO A 72 9.30 -14.09 22.17
CA PRO A 72 8.85 -13.12 23.19
C PRO A 72 10.00 -12.50 24.02
N LEU A 73 11.06 -13.27 24.31
CA LEU A 73 12.22 -12.78 25.08
C LEU A 73 13.06 -11.74 24.33
N ARG A 74 13.04 -11.76 22.99
CA ARG A 74 13.77 -10.82 22.14
C ARG A 74 12.90 -9.70 21.59
N TYR A 75 11.59 -9.75 21.83
CA TYR A 75 10.63 -8.82 21.24
C TYR A 75 10.98 -7.36 21.51
N THR A 76 11.31 -6.98 22.75
CA THR A 76 11.65 -5.60 23.11
C THR A 76 12.97 -5.12 22.53
N MET A 77 13.91 -6.03 22.25
CA MET A 77 15.19 -5.70 21.62
C MET A 77 15.02 -5.51 20.10
N VAL A 78 14.21 -6.35 19.45
CA VAL A 78 13.96 -6.30 18.01
C VAL A 78 12.97 -5.21 17.64
N MET A 79 11.82 -5.14 18.32
CA MET A 79 10.75 -4.16 18.11
C MET A 79 10.85 -2.99 19.08
N ASN A 80 12.02 -2.35 19.11
CA ASN A 80 12.20 -1.10 19.85
C ASN A 80 11.63 0.11 19.06
N ALA A 81 11.49 1.27 19.71
CA ALA A 81 10.88 2.45 19.10
C ALA A 81 11.62 2.92 17.82
N GLN A 82 12.95 2.87 17.81
CA GLN A 82 13.76 3.28 16.66
C GLN A 82 13.57 2.34 15.47
N HIS A 83 13.56 1.02 15.69
CA HIS A 83 13.28 0.05 14.63
C HIS A 83 11.84 0.19 14.11
N CYS A 84 10.85 0.39 14.99
CA CYS A 84 9.48 0.63 14.56
C CYS A 84 9.36 1.88 13.68
N PHE A 85 10.05 2.96 14.05
CA PHE A 85 10.10 4.18 13.24
C PHE A 85 10.76 3.94 11.89
N GLN A 86 11.90 3.24 11.86
CA GLN A 86 12.59 2.87 10.62
C GLN A 86 11.71 2.01 9.70
N LEU A 87 10.92 1.08 10.25
CA LEU A 87 10.01 0.24 9.48
C LEU A 87 8.88 1.06 8.84
N VAL A 88 8.31 2.03 9.57
CA VAL A 88 7.31 2.96 9.01
C VAL A 88 7.95 3.82 7.93
N VAL A 89 9.09 4.46 8.19
CA VAL A 89 9.78 5.27 7.16
C VAL A 89 10.11 4.41 5.93
N GLY A 90 10.54 3.16 6.14
CA GLY A 90 10.79 2.20 5.08
C GLY A 90 9.54 1.85 4.26
N SER A 91 8.36 1.70 4.90
CA SER A 91 7.11 1.42 4.17
C SER A 91 6.71 2.60 3.27
N TRP A 92 6.81 3.82 3.79
CA TRP A 92 6.55 5.04 3.00
C TRP A 92 7.58 5.22 1.87
N ALA A 93 8.87 4.99 2.14
CA ALA A 93 9.93 5.09 1.15
C ALA A 93 9.78 4.06 0.03
N MET A 94 9.41 2.81 0.37
CA MET A 94 9.17 1.76 -0.63
C MET A 94 7.97 2.11 -1.51
N GLY A 95 6.87 2.61 -0.92
CA GLY A 95 5.72 3.10 -1.67
C GLY A 95 6.07 4.26 -2.60
N PHE A 96 6.87 5.23 -2.13
CA PHE A 96 7.36 6.33 -2.96
C PHE A 96 8.22 5.84 -4.15
N LEU A 97 9.20 4.99 -3.89
CA LEU A 97 10.11 4.49 -4.93
C LEU A 97 9.37 3.65 -5.99
N ALA A 98 8.38 2.87 -5.58
CA ALA A 98 7.61 2.04 -6.50
C ALA A 98 6.70 2.85 -7.44
N THR A 99 6.28 4.05 -7.03
CA THR A 99 5.31 4.87 -7.78
C THR A 99 5.94 6.04 -8.51
N ILE A 100 7.05 6.59 -8.02
CA ILE A 100 7.70 7.74 -8.65
C ILE A 100 8.23 7.41 -10.04
N THR A 101 8.80 6.23 -10.25
CA THR A 101 9.36 5.83 -11.55
C THR A 101 8.29 5.68 -12.63
N PRO A 102 7.21 4.90 -12.43
CA PRO A 102 6.10 4.89 -13.39
C PRO A 102 5.50 6.27 -13.63
N THR A 103 5.35 7.09 -12.57
CA THR A 103 4.72 8.41 -12.68
C THR A 103 5.55 9.37 -13.54
N ILE A 104 6.87 9.41 -13.38
CA ILE A 104 7.75 10.23 -14.21
C ILE A 104 7.67 9.82 -15.67
N LEU A 105 7.61 8.51 -15.94
CA LEU A 105 7.44 7.99 -17.30
C LEU A 105 6.09 8.42 -17.90
N VAL A 106 5.00 8.33 -17.12
CA VAL A 106 3.66 8.77 -17.55
C VAL A 106 3.64 10.26 -17.90
N ILE A 107 4.26 11.11 -17.08
CA ILE A 107 4.34 12.56 -17.32
C ILE A 107 5.15 12.88 -18.58
N SER A 108 6.12 12.04 -18.93
CA SER A 108 7.02 12.27 -20.07
C SER A 108 6.47 11.80 -21.42
N LEU A 109 5.30 11.14 -21.45
CA LEU A 109 4.69 10.64 -22.68
C LEU A 109 4.03 11.78 -23.48
N PRO A 110 4.12 11.77 -24.83
CA PRO A 110 3.35 12.68 -25.68
C PRO A 110 1.88 12.21 -25.79
N PHE A 111 0.94 13.10 -25.47
CA PHE A 111 -0.50 12.83 -25.53
C PHE A 111 -1.13 13.45 -26.79
N CYS A 112 -1.99 12.70 -27.50
CA CYS A 112 -2.43 13.01 -28.86
C CYS A 112 -3.72 13.82 -28.97
N ASN A 113 -4.56 13.83 -27.94
CA ASN A 113 -5.86 14.49 -28.00
C ASN A 113 -6.21 15.21 -26.68
N ALA A 114 -6.98 16.28 -26.85
CA ALA A 114 -7.24 17.39 -25.95
C ALA A 114 -7.45 17.03 -24.46
N ASN A 115 -6.79 17.83 -23.61
CA ASN A 115 -6.94 18.20 -22.18
C ASN A 115 -8.12 17.74 -21.29
N GLN A 116 -9.00 16.83 -21.72
CA GLN A 116 -10.21 16.43 -21.01
C GLN A 116 -10.42 14.92 -21.12
N ILE A 117 -10.37 14.22 -19.99
CA ILE A 117 -10.61 12.78 -19.88
C ILE A 117 -12.05 12.59 -19.39
N ASP A 118 -12.89 11.93 -20.20
CA ASP A 118 -14.30 11.64 -19.88
C ASP A 118 -14.46 10.36 -19.02
N HIS A 119 -13.84 10.34 -17.83
CA HIS A 119 -13.98 9.22 -16.89
C HIS A 119 -14.23 9.66 -15.45
N PHE A 120 -15.19 8.98 -14.80
CA PHE A 120 -15.64 9.20 -13.42
C PHE A 120 -14.54 8.99 -12.36
N PHE A 121 -13.52 8.21 -12.71
CA PHE A 121 -12.33 7.92 -11.93
C PHE A 121 -11.11 8.07 -12.82
N CYS A 122 -9.99 8.57 -12.29
CA CYS A 122 -8.73 8.53 -13.01
C CYS A 122 -8.23 7.07 -13.01
N ASP A 123 -8.67 6.28 -13.98
CA ASP A 123 -8.12 4.95 -14.20
C ASP A 123 -6.76 5.11 -14.91
N SER A 124 -5.69 4.63 -14.29
CA SER A 124 -4.36 4.60 -14.90
C SER A 124 -4.37 3.90 -16.26
N LEU A 125 -5.22 2.89 -16.46
CA LEU A 125 -5.41 2.23 -17.77
C LEU A 125 -6.10 3.12 -18.80
N ALA A 126 -7.01 4.01 -18.37
CA ALA A 126 -7.62 4.98 -19.26
C ALA A 126 -6.63 6.09 -19.65
N LEU A 127 -5.82 6.55 -18.70
CA LEU A 127 -4.79 7.58 -18.94
C LEU A 127 -3.73 7.13 -19.96
N VAL A 128 -3.35 5.86 -19.86
CA VAL A 128 -2.31 5.25 -20.68
C VAL A 128 -2.79 4.99 -22.12
N LYS A 129 -4.07 4.66 -22.32
CA LYS A 129 -4.69 4.49 -23.65
C LYS A 129 -4.90 5.78 -24.45
N LEU A 130 -4.78 6.95 -23.80
CA LEU A 130 -4.90 8.27 -24.44
C LEU A 130 -3.57 8.79 -25.04
N SER A 131 -2.47 8.08 -24.81
CA SER A 131 -1.15 8.47 -25.31
C SER A 131 -1.00 8.20 -26.82
N CYS A 132 -0.20 9.02 -27.50
CA CYS A 132 0.12 8.88 -28.93
C CYS A 132 1.00 7.67 -29.26
N VAL A 133 1.66 7.10 -28.25
CA VAL A 133 2.83 6.23 -28.37
C VAL A 133 2.58 4.97 -27.56
N ASP A 134 3.23 3.87 -27.94
CA ASP A 134 3.14 2.62 -27.21
C ASP A 134 3.56 2.78 -25.74
N THR A 135 2.64 2.44 -24.85
CA THR A 135 2.78 2.54 -23.39
C THR A 135 3.00 1.20 -22.72
N SER A 136 3.13 0.13 -23.50
CA SER A 136 3.35 -1.24 -23.02
C SER A 136 4.48 -1.33 -21.99
N PHE A 137 5.55 -0.52 -22.13
CA PHE A 137 6.65 -0.49 -21.17
C PHE A 137 6.23 0.06 -19.79
N VAL A 138 5.46 1.14 -19.75
CA VAL A 138 4.99 1.76 -18.51
C VAL A 138 3.94 0.88 -17.83
N GLU A 139 3.04 0.28 -18.61
CA GLU A 139 2.07 -0.70 -18.09
C GLU A 139 2.77 -1.91 -17.50
N LEU A 140 3.74 -2.49 -18.22
CA LEU A 140 4.51 -3.64 -17.75
C LEU A 140 5.28 -3.28 -16.48
N LEU A 141 5.96 -2.13 -16.44
CA LEU A 141 6.68 -1.69 -15.24
C LEU A 141 5.74 -1.53 -14.05
N SER A 142 4.60 -0.86 -14.25
CA SER A 142 3.60 -0.63 -13.20
C SER A 142 2.99 -1.94 -12.71
N PHE A 143 2.72 -2.88 -13.63
CA PHE A 143 2.23 -4.21 -13.31
C PHE A 143 3.25 -4.99 -12.48
N MET A 144 4.53 -4.96 -12.88
CA MET A 144 5.61 -5.65 -12.19
C MET A 144 5.87 -5.08 -10.79
N THR A 145 5.92 -3.74 -10.63
CA THR A 145 6.13 -3.12 -9.32
C THR A 145 4.94 -3.36 -8.39
N SER A 146 3.71 -3.23 -8.90
CA SER A 146 2.49 -3.49 -8.12
C SER A 146 2.39 -4.95 -7.71
N SER A 147 2.66 -5.88 -8.63
CA SER A 147 2.69 -7.32 -8.34
C SER A 147 3.79 -7.67 -7.34
N ALA A 148 4.97 -7.06 -7.44
CA ALA A 148 6.07 -7.30 -6.50
C ALA A 148 5.72 -6.85 -5.08
N ILE A 149 5.10 -5.68 -4.91
CA ILE A 149 4.66 -5.19 -3.60
C ILE A 149 3.55 -6.08 -3.04
N LEU A 150 2.53 -6.38 -3.85
CA LEU A 150 1.38 -7.18 -3.42
C LEU A 150 1.80 -8.60 -3.05
N LEU A 151 2.50 -9.30 -3.94
CA LEU A 151 2.95 -10.66 -3.68
C LEU A 151 4.01 -10.71 -2.58
N GLY A 152 4.94 -9.75 -2.56
CA GLY A 152 5.95 -9.67 -1.51
C GLY A 152 5.34 -9.49 -0.12
N SER A 153 4.42 -8.52 0.04
CA SER A 153 3.70 -8.30 1.29
C SER A 153 2.83 -9.51 1.69
N LEU A 154 2.15 -10.13 0.72
CA LEU A 154 1.35 -11.33 0.95
C LEU A 154 2.21 -12.51 1.41
N ILE A 155 3.34 -12.78 0.75
CA ILE A 155 4.26 -13.85 1.12
C ILE A 155 4.78 -13.63 2.54
N LEU A 156 5.25 -12.42 2.87
CA LEU A 156 5.72 -12.10 4.22
C LEU A 156 4.63 -12.30 5.27
N THR A 157 3.40 -11.92 4.95
CA THR A 157 2.24 -12.12 5.83
C THR A 157 1.95 -13.59 6.03
N VAL A 158 1.80 -14.37 4.95
CA VAL A 158 1.51 -15.81 5.01
C VAL A 158 2.60 -16.56 5.76
N VAL A 159 3.87 -16.27 5.49
CA VAL A 159 5.01 -16.90 6.19
C VAL A 159 4.95 -16.57 7.69
N SER A 160 4.77 -15.30 8.05
CA SER A 160 4.67 -14.85 9.45
C SER A 160 3.54 -15.58 10.20
N TYR A 161 2.34 -15.61 9.61
CA TYR A 161 1.19 -16.27 10.23
C TYR A 161 1.31 -17.80 10.27
N THR A 162 1.96 -18.41 9.28
CA THR A 162 2.24 -19.86 9.30
C THR A 162 3.11 -20.23 10.50
N TYR A 163 4.16 -19.45 10.77
CA TYR A 163 5.01 -19.65 11.95
C TYR A 163 4.29 -19.37 13.27
N ILE A 164 3.45 -18.33 13.32
CA ILE A 164 2.61 -18.03 14.50
C ILE A 164 1.71 -19.23 14.81
N VAL A 165 0.98 -19.73 13.82
CA VAL A 165 0.07 -20.87 13.97
C VAL A 165 0.84 -22.12 14.40
N ALA A 166 1.97 -22.42 13.75
CA ALA A 166 2.82 -23.55 14.13
C ALA A 166 3.32 -23.44 15.58
N THR A 167 3.68 -22.23 16.03
CA THR A 167 4.10 -21.98 17.41
C THR A 167 2.95 -22.19 18.39
N ILE A 168 1.74 -21.71 18.08
CA ILE A 168 0.55 -21.91 18.92
C ILE A 168 0.23 -23.40 19.08
N PHE A 169 0.33 -24.20 18.01
CA PHE A 169 0.11 -25.64 18.09
C PHE A 169 1.14 -26.35 18.99
N ARG A 170 2.40 -25.90 18.95
CA ARG A 170 3.49 -26.44 19.81
C ARG A 170 3.34 -26.09 21.29
N ILE A 171 2.65 -25.01 21.63
CA ILE A 171 2.36 -24.67 23.04
C ILE A 171 1.37 -25.70 23.58
N THR A 172 1.83 -26.52 24.54
CA THR A 172 1.02 -27.55 25.21
C THR A 172 0.16 -27.00 26.35
N SER A 173 0.48 -25.81 26.87
CA SER A 173 -0.25 -25.15 27.95
C SER A 173 -1.48 -24.36 27.45
N LEU A 174 -2.66 -24.63 28.03
CA LEU A 174 -3.89 -23.86 27.76
C LEU A 174 -3.74 -22.37 28.08
N SER A 175 -3.02 -22.03 29.15
CA SER A 175 -2.72 -20.64 29.52
C SER A 175 -1.81 -19.97 28.49
N GLY A 176 -0.79 -20.69 28.01
CA GLY A 176 0.11 -20.21 26.96
C GLY A 176 -0.62 -19.97 25.63
N ARG A 177 -1.53 -20.87 25.24
CA ARG A 177 -2.39 -20.68 24.06
C ARG A 177 -3.31 -19.48 24.21
N LYS A 178 -3.98 -19.32 25.35
CA LYS A 178 -4.89 -18.19 25.61
C LYS A 178 -4.15 -16.84 25.55
N LYS A 179 -2.92 -16.79 26.06
CA LYS A 179 -2.06 -15.59 25.97
C LYS A 179 -1.62 -15.28 24.54
N ALA A 180 -1.28 -16.30 23.74
CA ALA A 180 -0.93 -16.11 22.33
C ALA A 180 -2.12 -15.60 21.51
N PHE A 181 -3.32 -16.16 21.70
CA PHE A 181 -4.54 -15.67 21.06
C PHE A 181 -4.91 -14.24 21.45
N SER A 182 -4.66 -13.82 22.69
CA SER A 182 -4.86 -12.43 23.11
C SER A 182 -3.82 -11.45 22.55
N THR A 183 -2.73 -11.97 21.99
CA THR A 183 -1.66 -11.16 21.36
C THR A 183 -1.83 -11.07 19.84
N CYS A 184 -2.55 -12.00 19.21
CA CYS A 184 -2.98 -11.85 17.82
C CYS A 184 -4.10 -10.81 17.72
#